data_AF-A0AAN0SB90-F1
#
_entry.id   AF-A0AAN0SB90-F1
#
_cell.length_a   1.000
_cell.length_b   1.000
_cell.length_c   1.000
_cell.angle_alpha   90.00
_cell.angle_beta   90.00
_cell.angle_gamma   90.00
#
_symmetry.space_group_name_H-M   'P 1'
#
loop_
_entity.id
_entity.type
_entity.pdbx_description
1 polymer ?
#
loop_
_entity_poly.entity_id
_entity_poly.type
_entity_poly.pdbx_seq_one_letter_code
_entity_poly.pdbx_strand_id
1 'polypeptide(L)'
;MAKLGYCTITDLKLSLKSKRSVEDVRDAMKHGDMLSSAVSLVPVYQIFFGTPSVRNAAFESGISIREYDWEQWGDAMFATNKITKHKIANISGNMMIMTSGKEQKFWRCVYESAL
;
A
#
# COMPACT_ATOMS: atom_id res chain seq x y z
N MET A 1 -4.61 10.99 -7.34
CA MET A 1 -3.37 11.53 -6.71
C MET A 1 -3.62 11.74 -5.24
N ALA A 2 -3.03 10.91 -4.36
CA ALA A 2 -3.08 11.14 -2.93
C ALA A 2 -2.60 12.56 -2.61
N LYS A 3 -3.34 13.31 -1.79
CA LYS A 3 -2.94 14.68 -1.44
C LYS A 3 -1.64 14.61 -0.64
N LEU A 4 -0.55 15.09 -1.25
CA LEU A 4 0.70 15.41 -0.56
C LEU A 4 0.37 16.25 0.68
N GLY A 5 0.83 15.76 1.83
CA GLY A 5 0.67 16.35 3.16
C GLY A 5 -0.05 15.48 4.19
N TYR A 6 -0.87 14.49 3.78
CA TYR A 6 -1.76 13.76 4.72
C TYR A 6 -1.38 12.31 5.02
N CYS A 7 -0.39 11.73 4.35
CA CYS A 7 -0.13 10.28 4.38
C CYS A 7 1.05 9.82 5.25
N THR A 8 1.66 10.72 6.04
CA THR A 8 2.67 10.30 7.02
C THR A 8 2.05 9.42 8.10
N ILE A 9 2.56 8.20 8.27
CA ILE A 9 2.10 7.21 9.24
C ILE A 9 3.32 6.71 10.02
N THR A 10 3.26 6.71 11.34
CA THR A 10 4.35 6.25 12.21
C THR A 10 3.89 5.07 13.04
N ASP A 11 4.75 4.07 13.21
CA ASP A 11 4.49 2.89 14.05
C ASP A 11 3.10 2.26 13.78
N LEU A 12 2.87 1.90 12.51
CA LEU A 12 1.69 1.18 12.05
C LEU A 12 1.85 -0.31 12.30
N LYS A 13 0.90 -0.91 13.02
CA LYS A 13 0.77 -2.36 13.14
C LYS A 13 -0.48 -2.82 12.40
N LEU A 14 -0.29 -3.67 11.41
CA LEU A 14 -1.39 -4.23 10.64
C LEU A 14 -2.05 -5.38 11.40
N SER A 15 -3.37 -5.35 11.45
CA SER A 15 -4.23 -6.45 11.87
C SER A 15 -4.10 -7.63 10.91
N LEU A 16 -4.52 -8.82 11.36
CA LEU A 16 -4.54 -10.01 10.52
C LEU A 16 -5.34 -9.80 9.22
N LYS A 17 -6.44 -9.04 9.30
CA LYS A 17 -7.28 -8.71 8.15
C LYS A 17 -6.53 -7.84 7.15
N SER A 18 -5.88 -6.77 7.62
CA SER A 18 -5.07 -5.92 6.75
C SER A 18 -3.90 -6.67 6.12
N LYS A 19 -3.23 -7.57 6.87
CA LYS A 19 -2.17 -8.41 6.30
C LYS A 19 -2.67 -9.27 5.14
N ARG A 20 -3.88 -9.83 5.24
CA ARG A 20 -4.50 -10.58 4.12
C ARG A 20 -4.82 -9.67 2.95
N SER A 21 -5.40 -8.50 3.19
CA SER A 21 -5.69 -7.54 2.10
C SER A 21 -4.44 -6.97 1.43
N VAL A 22 -3.30 -6.93 2.14
CA VAL A 22 -1.99 -6.65 1.51
C VAL A 22 -1.63 -7.73 0.49
N GLU A 23 -1.89 -9.01 0.79
CA GLU A 23 -1.71 -10.10 -0.19
C GLU A 23 -2.64 -9.91 -1.40
N ASP A 24 -3.91 -9.55 -1.17
CA ASP A 24 -4.88 -9.34 -2.25
C ASP A 24 -4.45 -8.21 -3.20
N VAL A 25 -3.93 -7.10 -2.63
CA VAL A 25 -3.37 -5.99 -3.42
C VAL A 25 -2.16 -6.45 -4.21
N ARG A 26 -1.22 -7.17 -3.58
CA ARG A 26 -0.04 -7.70 -4.28
C ARG A 26 -0.44 -8.62 -5.44
N ASP A 27 -1.42 -9.48 -5.22
CA ASP A 27 -1.85 -10.41 -6.25
C ASP A 27 -2.53 -9.64 -7.40
N ALA A 28 -3.28 -8.58 -7.12
CA ALA A 28 -3.77 -7.67 -8.17
C ALA A 28 -2.62 -7.01 -8.97
N MET A 29 -1.55 -6.61 -8.30
CA MET A 29 -0.37 -6.00 -8.92
C MET A 29 0.41 -6.97 -9.81
N LYS A 30 0.62 -8.20 -9.33
CA LYS A 30 1.31 -9.26 -10.09
C LYS A 30 0.57 -9.59 -11.39
N HIS A 31 -0.75 -9.69 -11.35
CA HIS A 31 -1.55 -9.94 -12.56
C HIS A 31 -1.65 -8.71 -13.47
N GLY A 32 -1.30 -7.52 -12.97
CA GLY A 32 -1.36 -6.26 -13.72
C GLY A 32 -0.02 -5.82 -14.31
N ASP A 33 1.02 -6.64 -14.21
CA ASP A 33 2.40 -6.34 -14.61
C ASP A 33 2.99 -5.05 -14.01
N MET A 34 2.47 -4.64 -12.84
CA MET A 34 2.94 -3.46 -12.09
C MET A 34 4.35 -3.67 -11.47
N LEU A 35 4.93 -4.86 -11.61
CA LEU A 35 6.17 -5.31 -10.97
C LEU A 35 7.44 -4.62 -11.50
N SER A 36 7.38 -3.91 -12.63
CA SER A 36 8.59 -3.50 -13.38
C SER A 36 9.17 -2.13 -13.01
N SER A 37 8.46 -1.29 -12.26
CA SER A 37 8.84 0.14 -12.12
C SER A 37 9.47 0.53 -10.78
N ALA A 38 9.38 -0.30 -9.73
CA ALA A 38 9.73 0.11 -8.37
C ALA A 38 10.96 -0.64 -7.84
N VAL A 39 12.14 -0.04 -8.02
CA VAL A 39 13.35 -0.44 -7.28
C VAL A 39 13.67 0.66 -6.28
N SER A 40 12.98 0.65 -5.14
CA SER A 40 13.31 1.53 -4.03
C SER A 40 12.97 0.87 -2.69
N LEU A 41 13.91 0.96 -1.75
CA LEU A 41 13.81 0.44 -0.38
C LEU A 41 12.85 1.31 0.46
N VAL A 42 11.60 1.38 0.04
CA VAL A 42 10.54 2.17 0.68
C VAL A 42 9.62 1.25 1.49
N PRO A 43 9.19 1.64 2.71
CA PRO A 43 8.27 0.88 3.55
C PRO A 43 6.99 0.39 2.85
N VAL A 44 6.40 1.20 1.96
CA VAL A 44 5.23 0.79 1.14
C VAL A 44 5.61 -0.36 0.20
N TYR A 45 6.77 -0.27 -0.46
CA TYR A 45 7.28 -1.35 -1.30
C TYR A 45 7.56 -2.61 -0.49
N GLN A 46 8.16 -2.50 0.70
CA GLN A 46 8.42 -3.65 1.59
C GLN A 46 7.13 -4.37 2.00
N ILE A 47 6.03 -3.64 2.20
CA ILE A 47 4.72 -4.21 2.51
C ILE A 47 4.19 -5.06 1.35
N PHE A 48 4.19 -4.52 0.13
CA PHE A 48 3.51 -5.14 -1.01
C PHE A 48 4.41 -6.04 -1.87
N PHE A 49 5.70 -5.74 -1.96
CA PHE A 49 6.68 -6.39 -2.84
C PHE A 49 7.89 -7.01 -2.10
N GLY A 50 8.02 -6.75 -0.79
CA GLY A 50 9.08 -7.37 0.02
C GLY A 50 8.99 -8.90 0.01
N THR A 51 10.14 -9.56 0.15
CA THR A 51 10.18 -11.00 0.41
C THR A 51 9.39 -11.33 1.69
N PRO A 52 8.89 -12.57 1.86
CA PRO A 52 8.13 -12.93 3.06
C PRO A 52 8.86 -12.58 4.37
N SER A 53 10.18 -12.72 4.41
CA SER A 53 11.01 -12.35 5.57
C SER A 53 11.04 -10.84 5.82
N VAL A 54 11.28 -10.01 4.79
CA VAL A 54 11.29 -8.55 4.89
C VAL A 54 9.93 -8.02 5.31
N ARG A 55 8.86 -8.57 4.74
CA ARG A 55 7.50 -8.19 5.06
C ARG A 55 7.10 -8.57 6.48
N ASN A 56 7.42 -9.80 6.91
CA ASN A 56 7.12 -10.24 8.28
C ASN A 56 7.87 -9.39 9.30
N ALA A 57 9.13 -9.08 9.04
CA ALA A 57 9.91 -8.15 9.87
C ALA A 57 9.25 -6.77 9.96
N ALA A 58 8.82 -6.20 8.83
CA ALA A 58 8.10 -4.92 8.81
C ALA A 58 6.78 -4.97 9.60
N PHE A 59 6.06 -6.08 9.53
CA PHE A 59 4.82 -6.29 10.27
C PHE A 59 5.02 -6.44 11.77
N GLU A 60 6.17 -7.00 12.20
CA GLU A 60 6.52 -7.20 13.61
C GLU A 60 7.09 -5.94 14.25
N SER A 61 7.96 -5.21 13.54
CA SER A 61 8.61 -3.99 14.04
C SER A 61 7.70 -2.77 14.08
N GLY A 62 6.57 -2.82 13.36
CA GLY A 62 5.77 -1.64 13.06
C GLY A 62 6.38 -0.85 11.90
N ILE A 63 5.51 -0.21 11.13
CA ILE A 63 5.86 0.41 9.86
C ILE A 63 5.74 1.92 9.98
N SER A 64 6.79 2.63 9.61
CA SER A 64 6.73 4.09 9.48
C SER A 64 6.86 4.45 8.01
N ILE A 65 5.84 5.11 7.48
CA ILE A 65 5.73 5.50 6.08
C ILE A 65 5.71 7.03 6.03
N ARG A 66 6.70 7.60 5.37
CA ARG A 66 6.87 9.04 5.18
C ARG A 66 6.15 9.49 3.91
N GLU A 67 6.06 10.80 3.70
CA GLU A 67 5.34 11.37 2.57
C GLU A 67 5.96 11.01 1.21
N TYR A 68 7.28 11.09 1.07
CA TYR A 68 7.98 10.73 -0.18
C TYR A 68 7.80 9.24 -0.55
N ASP A 69 7.51 8.37 0.43
CA ASP A 69 7.24 6.96 0.17
C ASP A 69 5.93 6.79 -0.63
N TRP A 70 4.98 7.70 -0.41
CA TRP A 70 3.70 7.74 -1.11
C TRP A 70 3.79 8.40 -2.48
N GLU A 71 4.75 9.31 -2.71
CA GLU A 71 5.03 9.86 -4.05
C GLU A 71 5.42 8.75 -5.02
N GLN A 72 6.40 7.93 -4.64
CA GLN A 72 6.86 6.82 -5.49
C GLN A 72 5.77 5.77 -5.71
N TRP A 73 4.96 5.51 -4.69
CA TRP A 73 3.77 4.67 -4.86
C TRP A 73 2.77 5.29 -5.84
N GLY A 74 2.53 6.60 -5.74
CA GLY A 74 1.68 7.35 -6.64
C GLY A 74 2.14 7.27 -8.10
N ASP A 75 3.44 7.37 -8.35
CA ASP A 75 4.03 7.23 -9.69
C ASP A 75 3.85 5.82 -10.25
N ALA A 76 4.07 4.79 -9.42
CA ALA A 76 3.81 3.39 -9.81
C ALA A 76 2.33 3.16 -10.14
N MET A 77 1.42 3.70 -9.32
CA MET A 77 -0.01 3.64 -9.57
C MET A 77 -0.43 4.41 -10.82
N PHE A 78 0.20 5.57 -11.09
CA PHE A 78 -0.05 6.34 -12.31
C PHE A 78 0.27 5.51 -13.56
N ALA A 79 1.42 4.83 -13.57
CA ALA A 79 1.85 3.94 -14.65
C ALA A 79 1.01 2.65 -14.78
N THR A 80 0.23 2.31 -13.76
CA THR A 80 -0.58 1.09 -13.72
C THR A 80 -1.84 1.20 -14.58
N ASN A 81 -2.20 0.10 -15.25
CA ASN A 81 -3.41 0.04 -16.07
C ASN A 81 -4.70 0.26 -15.24
N LYS A 82 -5.77 0.73 -15.90
CA LYS A 82 -7.02 1.11 -15.24
C LYS A 82 -7.69 -0.04 -14.48
N ILE A 83 -7.60 -1.28 -14.99
CA ILE A 83 -8.24 -2.45 -14.39
C ILE A 83 -7.56 -2.79 -13.05
N THR A 84 -6.23 -2.83 -13.05
CA THR A 84 -5.44 -3.09 -11.84
C THR A 84 -5.63 -1.98 -10.81
N LYS A 85 -5.61 -0.71 -11.22
CA LYS A 85 -5.94 0.42 -10.35
C LYS A 85 -7.30 0.26 -9.68
N HIS A 86 -8.33 -0.04 -10.47
CA HIS A 86 -9.68 -0.21 -9.96
C HIS A 86 -9.79 -1.35 -8.94
N LYS A 87 -9.10 -2.48 -9.19
CA LYS A 87 -9.05 -3.60 -8.25
C LYS A 87 -8.39 -3.19 -6.92
N ILE A 88 -7.27 -2.47 -6.98
CA ILE A 88 -6.58 -1.96 -5.79
C ILE A 88 -7.46 -0.96 -5.03
N ALA A 89 -8.14 -0.06 -5.74
CA ALA A 89 -9.08 0.90 -5.17
C ALA A 89 -10.23 0.20 -4.44
N ASN A 90 -10.79 -0.88 -5.00
CA ASN A 90 -11.87 -1.61 -4.35
C ASN A 90 -11.42 -2.30 -3.05
N ILE A 91 -10.25 -2.94 -3.06
CA ILE A 91 -9.69 -3.60 -1.86
C ILE A 91 -9.40 -2.57 -0.77
N SER A 92 -8.69 -1.50 -1.13
CA SER A 92 -8.28 -0.46 -0.19
C SER A 92 -9.46 0.38 0.33
N GLY A 93 -10.44 0.68 -0.51
CA GLY A 93 -11.66 1.37 -0.10
C GLY A 93 -12.47 0.55 0.92
N ASN A 94 -12.63 -0.75 0.69
CA ASN A 94 -13.26 -1.63 1.68
C ASN A 94 -12.49 -1.64 3.00
N MET A 95 -11.16 -1.75 2.96
CA MET A 95 -10.34 -1.75 4.17
C MET A 95 -10.35 -0.41 4.90
N MET A 96 -10.42 0.71 4.18
CA MET A 96 -10.59 2.04 4.76
C MET A 96 -11.90 2.14 5.56
N ILE A 97 -12.99 1.53 5.07
CA ILE A 97 -14.29 1.51 5.77
C ILE A 97 -14.23 0.58 6.99
N MET A 98 -13.55 -0.56 6.88
CA MET A 98 -13.57 -1.63 7.88
C MET A 98 -12.53 -1.48 9.00
N THR A 99 -11.58 -0.55 8.88
CA THR A 99 -10.52 -0.32 9.87
C THR A 99 -10.63 1.05 10.49
N SER A 100 -9.84 1.32 11.53
CA SER A 100 -9.83 2.60 12.24
C SER A 100 -8.39 3.06 12.56
N GLY A 101 -8.25 4.32 12.95
CA GLY A 101 -6.97 4.88 13.38
C GLY A 101 -5.89 4.85 12.28
N LYS A 102 -4.69 4.34 12.62
CA LYS A 102 -3.55 4.31 11.69
C LYS A 102 -3.77 3.37 10.51
N GLU A 103 -4.48 2.25 10.70
CA GLU A 103 -4.81 1.33 9.60
C GLU A 103 -5.76 1.98 8.60
N GLN A 104 -6.80 2.66 9.07
CA GLN A 104 -7.71 3.38 8.18
C GLN A 104 -6.95 4.44 7.38
N LYS A 105 -6.05 5.17 8.03
CA LYS A 105 -5.20 6.16 7.38
C LYS A 105 -4.32 5.52 6.30
N PHE A 106 -3.70 4.38 6.59
CA PHE A 106 -2.93 3.60 5.63
C PHE A 106 -3.77 3.21 4.41
N TRP A 107 -4.94 2.61 4.63
CA TRP A 107 -5.81 2.16 3.55
C TRP A 107 -6.39 3.31 2.73
N ARG A 108 -6.66 4.45 3.36
CA ARG A 108 -7.04 5.68 2.64
C ARG A 108 -5.94 6.15 1.70
N CYS A 109 -4.68 6.15 2.13
CA CYS A 109 -3.55 6.55 1.29
C CYS A 109 -3.36 5.60 0.10
N VAL A 110 -3.51 4.29 0.30
CA VAL A 110 -3.52 3.30 -0.78
C VAL A 110 -4.67 3.57 -1.76
N TYR A 111 -5.87 3.84 -1.24
CA TYR A 111 -7.08 4.11 -2.02
C TYR A 111 -6.94 5.36 -2.89
N GLU A 112 -6.56 6.50 -2.29
CA GLU A 112 -6.45 7.79 -3.01
C GLU A 112 -5.34 7.78 -4.08
N SER A 113 -4.33 6.93 -3.91
CA SER A 113 -3.27 6.73 -4.91
C SER A 113 -3.75 5.90 -6.10
N ALA A 114 -4.81 5.10 -5.92
CA ALA A 114 -5.38 4.24 -6.95
C ALA A 114 -6.45 4.94 -7.83
N LEU A 115 -6.86 6.16 -7.42
CA LEU A 115 -7.76 7.05 -8.17
C LEU A 115 -6.97 7.96 -9.12
#